data_AF-A0A814T4T8-F1
#
_entry.id   AF-A0A814T4T8-F1
#
_cell.length_a   1.000
_cell.length_b   1.000
_cell.length_c   1.000
_cell.angle_alpha   90.00
_cell.angle_beta   90.00
_cell.angle_gamma   90.00
#
_symmetry.space_group_name_H-M   'P 1'
#
loop_
_entity.id
_entity.type
_entity.pdbx_description
1 polymer ?
#
loop_
_entity_poly.entity_id
_entity_poly.type
_entity_poly.pdbx_seq_one_letter_code
_entity_poly.pdbx_strand_id
1 'polypeptide(L)'
;MAAKYRDNFIDSSNVSDTTVELSRMLYLIEEDNNIPLVSLEEAVYPLVPFVPELEEMISTVKKNSNITKNTLTNDESSSILLYTIKWKPIDKSFHVILNTTLETKNQTLLKLWFRYLKLMMTALNKLPTDSTRLTIYHAVKLNLMAQYPVGRTFVWWGFTLCTMSLDVLNNEYILGQNGARTLFIIDSKSGKKICKHSFYPKEQEVLLPCACRFQVTGCFDAGNGLHIIHLKEVQPTHQVIAPVRRVAKTMTNNNFRKSLTLRPPQSLSVSPPLKKTSTEYLKKRVSVIEPMQKSSIELAKPKQINVLLQRINPKVQKSVESLLADPKLITLDLSRIQIGDQEAKALAYALQQNKTLNTLDLEHNLIGPQGAQSLANALKENTTLTTISLENNRISDQGAQYFANTLLQNKTLSTLNLRSNQIRPQGIQHLANALQQNRKLTTINLRSNMISNLGTSYLANSLQQNQTLKTLNLASNRITAKGAQNLANALQQNKTLTTLDLEDNDIGTQGVQYLVNALQQNKVI
;
A
#
# COMPACT_ATOMS: atom_id res chain seq x y z
N MET A 1 21.14 -20.19 -6.45
CA MET A 1 21.05 -18.81 -5.92
C MET A 1 19.83 -18.61 -5.01
N ALA A 2 19.36 -19.66 -4.31
CA ALA A 2 18.14 -19.68 -3.48
C ALA A 2 18.45 -20.10 -2.02
N ALA A 3 19.60 -19.63 -1.50
CA ALA A 3 20.24 -20.20 -0.31
C ALA A 3 20.51 -19.16 0.80
N LYS A 4 19.75 -18.06 0.91
CA LYS A 4 20.05 -17.05 1.95
C LYS A 4 18.92 -16.42 2.75
N TYR A 5 17.63 -16.71 2.52
CA TYR A 5 16.58 -15.91 3.19
C TYR A 5 15.35 -16.74 3.60
N ARG A 6 15.55 -17.56 4.64
CA ARG A 6 14.50 -18.18 5.48
C ARG A 6 14.61 -17.76 6.96
N ASP A 7 15.32 -16.66 7.23
CA ASP A 7 15.40 -16.07 8.57
C ASP A 7 14.36 -14.95 8.63
N ASN A 8 13.18 -15.24 9.18
CA ASN A 8 12.26 -14.27 9.82
C ASN A 8 10.93 -14.89 10.29
N PHE A 9 10.76 -16.20 10.26
CA PHE A 9 9.70 -16.81 11.07
C PHE A 9 10.31 -17.30 12.37
N ILE A 10 9.83 -16.67 13.45
CA ILE A 10 10.00 -17.02 14.86
C ILE A 10 11.14 -16.27 15.53
N ASP A 11 10.82 -15.05 15.93
CA ASP A 11 11.32 -14.53 17.21
C ASP A 11 10.17 -14.57 18.23
N SER A 12 9.96 -15.74 18.84
CA SER A 12 9.02 -15.89 19.96
C SER A 12 9.67 -15.56 21.33
N SER A 13 10.78 -14.81 21.34
CA SER A 13 11.52 -14.46 22.55
C SER A 13 10.89 -13.33 23.37
N ASN A 14 9.56 -13.31 23.52
CA ASN A 14 8.93 -12.51 24.55
C ASN A 14 8.08 -13.39 25.45
N VAL A 15 8.71 -13.72 26.59
CA VAL A 15 8.08 -14.21 27.80
C VAL A 15 7.03 -13.17 28.20
N SER A 16 5.75 -13.46 28.03
CA SER A 16 4.71 -12.73 28.73
C SER A 16 3.44 -13.56 28.90
N ASP A 17 2.74 -13.28 30.00
CA ASP A 17 1.52 -13.94 30.42
C ASP A 17 0.46 -13.85 29.32
N THR A 18 0.05 -15.00 28.77
CA THR A 18 -0.91 -15.09 27.66
C THR A 18 -2.17 -14.27 27.90
N THR A 19 -2.55 -14.09 29.17
CA THR A 19 -3.75 -13.34 29.58
C THR A 19 -3.60 -11.84 29.34
N VAL A 20 -2.42 -11.26 29.63
CA VAL A 20 -2.17 -9.80 29.53
C VAL A 20 -2.01 -9.36 28.08
N GLU A 21 -1.34 -10.16 27.25
CA GLU A 21 -1.23 -9.91 25.81
C GLU A 21 -2.59 -9.99 25.11
N LEU A 22 -3.41 -10.99 25.47
CA LEU A 22 -4.77 -11.13 24.97
C LEU A 22 -5.63 -9.92 25.30
N SER A 23 -5.67 -9.48 26.56
CA SER A 23 -6.47 -8.32 26.97
C SER A 23 -6.08 -7.03 26.23
N ARG A 24 -4.79 -6.82 25.98
CA ARG A 24 -4.29 -5.59 25.32
C ARG A 24 -4.63 -5.52 23.83
N MET A 25 -4.52 -6.63 23.11
CA MET A 25 -4.87 -6.65 21.68
C MET A 25 -6.39 -6.67 21.46
N LEU A 26 -7.15 -7.43 22.24
CA LEU A 26 -8.61 -7.51 22.09
C LEU A 26 -9.29 -6.17 22.40
N TYR A 27 -8.81 -5.43 23.41
CA TYR A 27 -9.33 -4.10 23.76
C TYR A 27 -9.32 -3.12 22.57
N LEU A 28 -8.23 -3.08 21.80
CA LEU A 28 -8.06 -2.17 20.66
C LEU A 28 -9.02 -2.44 19.51
N ILE A 29 -9.53 -3.67 19.45
CA ILE A 29 -10.31 -4.15 18.33
C ILE A 29 -11.80 -4.16 18.67
N GLU A 30 -12.13 -4.38 19.95
CA GLU A 30 -13.48 -4.21 20.48
C GLU A 30 -13.93 -2.74 20.54
N GLU A 31 -13.03 -1.78 20.78
CA GLU A 31 -13.36 -0.33 20.69
C GLU A 31 -13.86 0.08 19.29
N ASP A 32 -13.57 -0.72 18.25
CA ASP A 32 -13.93 -0.45 16.85
C ASP A 32 -14.95 -1.47 16.29
N ASN A 33 -15.87 -1.96 17.14
CA ASN A 33 -16.96 -2.86 16.73
C ASN A 33 -17.85 -2.31 15.58
N ASN A 34 -17.74 -1.02 15.26
CA ASN A 34 -18.40 -0.34 14.16
C ASN A 34 -17.62 -0.33 12.84
N ILE A 35 -16.48 -1.03 12.72
CA ILE A 35 -15.76 -1.14 11.44
C ILE A 35 -16.71 -1.67 10.35
N PRO A 36 -16.99 -0.88 9.30
CA PRO A 36 -17.87 -1.30 8.23
C PRO A 36 -17.23 -2.44 7.43
N LEU A 37 -18.06 -3.37 6.97
CA LEU A 37 -17.64 -4.31 5.94
C LEU A 37 -17.57 -3.54 4.61
N VAL A 38 -16.39 -3.50 4.00
CA VAL A 38 -16.09 -2.72 2.79
C VAL A 38 -15.55 -3.61 1.67
N SER A 39 -15.40 -3.05 0.47
CA SER A 39 -14.76 -3.74 -0.66
C SER A 39 -13.28 -4.07 -0.35
N LEU A 40 -12.67 -4.98 -1.12
CA LEU A 40 -11.26 -5.31 -0.92
C LEU A 40 -10.35 -4.08 -1.09
N GLU A 41 -10.61 -3.24 -2.09
CA GLU A 41 -9.84 -2.02 -2.33
C GLU A 41 -9.90 -1.07 -1.14
N GLU A 42 -11.11 -0.80 -0.62
CA GLU A 42 -11.29 0.06 0.55
C GLU A 42 -10.68 -0.56 1.82
N ALA A 43 -10.70 -1.89 1.93
CA ALA A 43 -10.15 -2.61 3.06
C ALA A 43 -8.63 -2.51 3.14
N VAL A 44 -7.95 -2.48 1.99
CA VAL A 44 -6.48 -2.46 1.91
C VAL A 44 -5.92 -1.10 1.51
N TYR A 45 -6.76 -0.12 1.20
CA TYR A 45 -6.34 1.26 0.89
C TYR A 45 -5.35 1.85 1.91
N PRO A 46 -5.54 1.70 3.24
CA PRO A 46 -4.57 2.20 4.22
C PRO A 46 -3.20 1.51 4.15
N LEU A 47 -3.11 0.34 3.51
CA LEU A 47 -1.91 -0.50 3.42
C LEU A 47 -1.07 -0.23 2.17
N VAL A 48 -1.63 0.45 1.16
CA VAL A 48 -0.96 0.77 -0.12
C VAL A 48 0.41 1.42 0.08
N PRO A 49 0.64 2.32 1.07
CA PRO A 49 1.97 2.89 1.30
C PRO A 49 3.00 1.93 1.90
N PHE A 50 2.55 0.80 2.47
CA PHE A 50 3.38 -0.11 3.28
C PHE A 50 3.60 -1.47 2.61
N VAL A 51 2.66 -1.91 1.78
CA VAL A 51 2.76 -3.16 1.03
C VAL A 51 3.09 -2.82 -0.43
N PRO A 52 4.30 -3.16 -0.92
CA PRO A 52 4.67 -2.96 -2.32
C PRO A 52 3.66 -3.61 -3.27
N GLU A 53 3.52 -3.13 -4.50
CA GLU A 53 2.76 -3.75 -5.62
C GLU A 53 1.31 -4.22 -5.27
N LEU A 54 0.74 -3.73 -4.17
CA LEU A 54 -0.55 -4.18 -3.64
C LEU A 54 -1.70 -3.95 -4.62
N GLU A 55 -1.70 -2.83 -5.32
CA GLU A 55 -2.73 -2.50 -6.31
C GLU A 55 -2.74 -3.47 -7.51
N GLU A 56 -1.56 -3.87 -8.00
CA GLU A 56 -1.43 -4.88 -9.04
C GLU A 56 -1.93 -6.25 -8.56
N MET A 57 -1.61 -6.58 -7.30
CA MET A 57 -2.04 -7.84 -6.71
C MET A 57 -3.55 -7.90 -6.51
N ILE A 58 -4.19 -6.80 -6.09
CA ILE A 58 -5.66 -6.68 -6.01
C ILE A 58 -6.30 -6.94 -7.37
N SER A 59 -5.77 -6.31 -8.43
CA SER A 59 -6.25 -6.51 -9.80
C SER A 59 -6.16 -7.99 -10.20
N THR A 60 -5.05 -8.63 -9.86
CA THR A 60 -4.81 -10.06 -10.14
C THR A 60 -5.81 -10.95 -9.40
N VAL A 61 -6.00 -10.77 -8.09
CA VAL A 61 -6.89 -11.63 -7.32
C VAL A 61 -8.36 -11.42 -7.67
N LYS A 62 -8.77 -10.19 -8.00
CA LYS A 62 -10.16 -9.90 -8.41
C LYS A 62 -10.54 -10.50 -9.76
N LYS A 63 -9.59 -10.62 -10.68
CA LYS A 63 -9.81 -11.33 -11.95
C LYS A 63 -10.03 -12.83 -11.70
N ASN A 64 -9.31 -13.40 -10.73
CA ASN A 64 -9.34 -14.84 -10.44
C ASN A 64 -10.47 -15.25 -9.48
N SER A 65 -10.97 -14.34 -8.64
CA SER A 65 -12.09 -14.60 -7.70
C SER A 65 -13.45 -14.76 -8.40
N ASN A 66 -13.62 -14.21 -9.60
CA ASN A 66 -14.83 -14.41 -10.41
C ASN A 66 -15.06 -15.86 -10.86
N ILE A 67 -14.04 -16.71 -10.74
CA ILE A 67 -14.06 -18.13 -11.14
C ILE A 67 -14.69 -19.00 -10.03
N THR A 68 -14.65 -18.54 -8.77
CA THR A 68 -15.01 -19.35 -7.60
C THR A 68 -16.48 -19.11 -7.20
N LYS A 69 -17.43 -19.62 -7.99
CA LYS A 69 -18.87 -19.52 -7.67
C LYS A 69 -19.26 -20.52 -6.57
N ASN A 70 -19.31 -20.06 -5.32
CA ASN A 70 -20.37 -20.29 -4.32
C ASN A 70 -19.90 -19.93 -2.90
N THR A 71 -20.85 -19.56 -2.04
CA THR A 71 -20.75 -19.15 -0.60
C THR A 71 -20.19 -17.77 -0.26
N LEU A 72 -19.14 -17.26 -0.93
CA LEU A 72 -18.52 -15.95 -0.63
C LEU A 72 -18.87 -14.88 -1.67
N THR A 73 -18.82 -13.60 -1.28
CA THR A 73 -18.78 -12.49 -2.26
C THR A 73 -17.45 -12.45 -3.00
N ASN A 74 -17.37 -11.70 -4.10
CA ASN A 74 -16.10 -11.52 -4.84
C ASN A 74 -15.02 -10.93 -3.91
N ASP A 75 -15.32 -9.86 -3.17
CA ASP A 75 -14.35 -9.23 -2.26
C ASP A 75 -13.90 -10.18 -1.14
N GLU A 76 -14.83 -10.97 -0.58
CA GLU A 76 -14.52 -11.97 0.44
C GLU A 76 -13.57 -13.05 -0.09
N SER A 77 -13.87 -13.61 -1.27
CA SER A 77 -12.98 -14.58 -1.92
C SER A 77 -11.64 -13.97 -2.31
N SER A 78 -11.65 -12.73 -2.81
CA SER A 78 -10.45 -12.01 -3.21
C SER A 78 -9.55 -11.70 -2.01
N SER A 79 -10.13 -11.46 -0.83
CA SER A 79 -9.35 -11.26 0.39
C SER A 79 -8.53 -12.51 0.75
N ILE A 80 -9.12 -13.70 0.64
CA ILE A 80 -8.44 -15.00 0.83
C ILE A 80 -7.33 -15.18 -0.21
N LEU A 81 -7.64 -14.96 -1.48
CA LEU A 81 -6.67 -15.06 -2.57
C LEU A 81 -5.50 -14.07 -2.41
N LEU A 82 -5.76 -12.86 -1.91
CA LEU A 82 -4.72 -11.86 -1.66
C LEU A 82 -3.74 -12.31 -0.57
N TYR A 83 -4.22 -13.04 0.43
CA TYR A 83 -3.36 -13.59 1.46
C TYR A 83 -2.51 -14.75 0.93
N THR A 84 -3.07 -15.60 0.07
CA THR A 84 -2.43 -16.85 -0.37
C THR A 84 -1.64 -16.74 -1.68
N ILE A 85 -1.75 -15.61 -2.39
CA ILE A 85 -1.01 -15.41 -3.64
C ILE A 85 0.50 -15.41 -3.40
N LYS A 86 1.23 -16.11 -4.27
CA LYS A 86 2.69 -16.15 -4.22
C LYS A 86 3.24 -14.79 -4.64
N TRP A 87 4.17 -14.29 -3.83
CA TRP A 87 4.71 -12.95 -3.96
C TRP A 87 6.23 -13.00 -4.03
N LYS A 88 6.83 -12.17 -4.88
CA LYS A 88 8.29 -11.98 -4.93
C LYS A 88 8.65 -10.49 -4.85
N PRO A 89 9.58 -10.09 -3.96
CA PRO A 89 10.30 -10.93 -3.00
C PRO A 89 9.40 -11.30 -1.79
N ILE A 90 9.60 -12.48 -1.21
CA ILE A 90 8.66 -13.08 -0.23
C ILE A 90 8.63 -12.34 1.11
N ASP A 91 9.75 -11.76 1.54
CA ASP A 91 9.89 -10.94 2.74
C ASP A 91 9.04 -9.66 2.69
N LYS A 92 8.64 -9.24 1.49
CA LYS A 92 7.74 -8.10 1.26
C LYS A 92 6.33 -8.51 0.87
N SER A 93 6.02 -9.79 1.00
CA SER A 93 4.70 -10.31 0.64
C SER A 93 3.63 -9.83 1.61
N PHE A 94 2.41 -9.71 1.09
CA PHE A 94 1.25 -9.29 1.87
C PHE A 94 1.06 -10.09 3.18
N HIS A 95 1.20 -11.42 3.11
CA HIS A 95 1.04 -12.28 4.29
C HIS A 95 2.16 -12.12 5.32
N VAL A 96 3.42 -11.94 4.89
CA VAL A 96 4.55 -11.70 5.80
C VAL A 96 4.36 -10.37 6.53
N ILE A 97 4.00 -9.31 5.82
CA ILE A 97 3.80 -7.99 6.43
C ILE A 97 2.61 -8.01 7.39
N LEU A 98 1.50 -8.68 7.03
CA LEU A 98 0.36 -8.85 7.92
C LEU A 98 0.75 -9.59 9.21
N ASN A 99 1.37 -10.77 9.09
CA ASN A 99 1.73 -11.56 10.26
C ASN A 99 2.77 -10.86 11.15
N THR A 100 3.75 -10.19 10.54
CA THR A 100 4.69 -9.34 11.28
C THR A 100 3.94 -8.25 12.05
N THR A 101 2.95 -7.60 11.42
CA THR A 101 2.16 -6.55 12.06
C THR A 101 1.33 -7.09 13.23
N LEU A 102 0.72 -8.27 13.07
CA LEU A 102 -0.06 -8.94 14.13
C LEU A 102 0.78 -9.30 15.35
N GLU A 103 2.07 -9.58 15.17
CA GLU A 103 3.01 -9.88 16.25
C GLU A 103 3.62 -8.61 16.88
N THR A 104 3.46 -7.42 16.27
CA THR A 104 4.02 -6.18 16.80
C THR A 104 3.20 -5.58 17.94
N LYS A 105 3.88 -4.84 18.83
CA LYS A 105 3.24 -3.99 19.86
C LYS A 105 2.77 -2.63 19.29
N ASN A 106 2.93 -2.39 17.98
CA ASN A 106 2.62 -1.10 17.35
C ASN A 106 1.13 -1.02 16.96
N GLN A 107 0.35 -0.44 17.86
CA GLN A 107 -1.10 -0.34 17.72
C GLN A 107 -1.53 0.50 16.51
N THR A 108 -0.77 1.55 16.17
CA THR A 108 -1.07 2.41 15.02
C THR A 108 -0.93 1.66 13.71
N LEU A 109 0.10 0.81 13.59
CA LEU A 109 0.32 -0.02 12.40
C LEU A 109 -0.78 -1.07 12.27
N LEU A 110 -1.18 -1.70 13.38
CA LEU A 110 -2.23 -2.70 13.41
C LEU A 110 -3.60 -2.15 12.99
N LYS A 111 -3.95 -0.91 13.39
CA LYS A 111 -5.22 -0.25 13.00
C LYS A 111 -5.40 -0.14 11.49
N LEU A 112 -4.32 -0.07 10.71
CA LEU A 112 -4.39 -0.02 9.25
C LEU A 112 -4.97 -1.30 8.64
N TRP A 113 -4.86 -2.43 9.35
CA TRP A 113 -5.30 -3.75 8.90
C TRP A 113 -6.75 -4.07 9.28
N PHE A 114 -7.38 -3.29 10.14
CA PHE A 114 -8.69 -3.61 10.73
C PHE A 114 -9.78 -3.89 9.71
N ARG A 115 -9.86 -3.08 8.64
CA ARG A 115 -10.86 -3.30 7.57
C ARG A 115 -10.58 -4.58 6.77
N TYR A 116 -9.32 -4.85 6.48
CA TYR A 116 -8.91 -6.11 5.82
C TYR A 116 -9.19 -7.33 6.70
N LEU A 117 -8.81 -7.27 7.97
CA LEU A 117 -9.08 -8.32 8.94
C LEU A 117 -10.58 -8.57 9.11
N LYS A 118 -11.41 -7.51 9.15
CA LYS A 118 -12.88 -7.62 9.18
C LYS A 118 -13.41 -8.37 7.95
N LEU A 119 -12.94 -8.01 6.76
CA LEU A 119 -13.33 -8.64 5.49
C LEU A 119 -12.92 -10.12 5.45
N MET A 120 -11.63 -10.41 5.72
CA MET A 120 -11.08 -11.76 5.73
C MET A 120 -11.78 -12.65 6.77
N MET A 121 -11.93 -12.19 8.01
CA MET A 121 -12.59 -12.97 9.07
C MET A 121 -14.07 -13.20 8.74
N THR A 122 -14.75 -12.24 8.12
CA THR A 122 -16.14 -12.42 7.65
C THR A 122 -16.20 -13.50 6.56
N ALA A 123 -15.25 -13.52 5.62
CA ALA A 123 -15.13 -14.55 4.59
C ALA A 123 -14.91 -15.94 5.21
N LEU A 124 -13.93 -16.09 6.10
CA LEU A 124 -13.58 -17.36 6.75
C LEU A 124 -14.71 -17.92 7.62
N ASN A 125 -15.51 -17.06 8.24
CA ASN A 125 -16.68 -17.50 9.03
C ASN A 125 -17.84 -18.00 8.19
N LYS A 126 -17.94 -17.59 6.92
CA LYS A 126 -18.94 -18.12 5.97
C LYS A 126 -18.53 -19.46 5.37
N LEU A 127 -17.25 -19.82 5.42
CA LEU A 127 -16.78 -21.13 4.98
C LEU A 127 -17.24 -22.22 5.95
N PRO A 128 -17.63 -23.39 5.42
CA PRO A 128 -18.11 -24.51 6.24
C PRO A 128 -17.05 -24.87 7.27
N THR A 129 -17.49 -25.04 8.51
CA THR A 129 -16.66 -25.58 9.59
C THR A 129 -16.95 -27.06 9.67
N ASP A 130 -15.91 -27.88 9.68
CA ASP A 130 -16.07 -29.31 9.89
C ASP A 130 -16.54 -29.52 11.34
N SER A 131 -17.53 -30.39 11.55
CA SER A 131 -18.03 -30.69 12.90
C SER A 131 -17.00 -31.45 13.74
N THR A 132 -15.97 -31.99 13.08
CA THR A 132 -14.84 -32.71 13.65
C THR A 132 -13.55 -31.87 13.52
N ARG A 133 -12.53 -32.21 14.31
CA ARG A 133 -11.22 -31.55 14.20
C ARG A 133 -10.53 -31.95 12.90
N LEU A 134 -9.91 -30.97 12.26
CA LEU A 134 -9.02 -31.17 11.12
C LEU A 134 -7.60 -31.41 11.63
N THR A 135 -6.97 -32.49 11.19
CA THR A 135 -5.52 -32.64 11.28
C THR A 135 -4.89 -31.92 10.09
N ILE A 136 -4.12 -30.86 10.38
CA ILE A 136 -3.45 -30.04 9.37
C ILE A 136 -1.96 -29.97 9.66
N TYR A 137 -1.18 -29.78 8.60
CA TYR A 137 0.27 -29.77 8.63
C TYR A 137 0.84 -28.41 8.26
N HIS A 138 1.86 -27.98 8.99
CA HIS A 138 2.64 -26.80 8.70
C HIS A 138 4.13 -27.10 8.88
N ALA A 139 4.98 -26.58 8.00
CA ALA A 139 6.41 -26.92 7.97
C ALA A 139 7.28 -25.67 8.01
N VAL A 140 8.35 -25.74 8.81
CA VAL A 140 9.37 -24.67 8.94
C VAL A 140 10.76 -25.29 8.81
N LYS A 141 11.68 -24.65 8.09
CA LYS A 141 13.08 -25.12 7.95
C LYS A 141 13.99 -24.59 9.05
N LEU A 142 13.56 -24.80 10.30
CA LEU A 142 14.32 -24.51 11.52
C LEU A 142 14.01 -25.62 12.54
N ASN A 143 14.92 -25.84 13.48
CA ASN A 143 14.62 -26.63 14.68
C ASN A 143 13.96 -25.71 15.72
N LEU A 144 12.73 -26.02 16.09
CA LEU A 144 11.95 -25.20 17.02
C LEU A 144 11.59 -25.94 18.32
N MET A 145 12.07 -27.18 18.52
CA MET A 145 11.66 -28.00 19.66
C MET A 145 11.83 -27.29 21.01
N ALA A 146 12.96 -26.60 21.20
CA ALA A 146 13.25 -25.87 22.44
C ALA A 146 12.20 -24.79 22.76
N GLN A 147 11.53 -24.25 21.74
CA GLN A 147 10.51 -23.21 21.89
C GLN A 147 9.13 -23.80 22.19
N TYR A 148 8.91 -25.10 22.00
CA TYR A 148 7.59 -25.72 22.18
C TYR A 148 7.69 -26.95 23.10
N PRO A 149 7.99 -26.76 24.40
CA PRO A 149 7.97 -27.86 25.35
C PRO A 149 6.55 -28.41 25.52
N VAL A 150 6.44 -29.72 25.70
CA VAL A 150 5.16 -30.41 25.94
C VAL A 150 4.44 -29.81 27.15
N GLY A 151 3.14 -29.59 27.02
CA GLY A 151 2.31 -28.94 28.03
C GLY A 151 2.19 -27.41 27.87
N ARG A 152 3.11 -26.77 27.14
CA ARG A 152 3.04 -25.31 26.88
C ARG A 152 1.74 -24.96 26.18
N THR A 153 1.04 -23.96 26.72
CA THR A 153 -0.09 -23.31 26.05
C THR A 153 0.34 -21.93 25.55
N PHE A 154 -0.06 -21.57 24.34
CA PHE A 154 0.30 -20.31 23.72
C PHE A 154 -0.76 -19.85 22.72
N VAL A 155 -0.68 -18.57 22.32
CA VAL A 155 -1.51 -17.97 21.27
C VAL A 155 -0.71 -17.92 19.98
N TRP A 156 -1.30 -18.44 18.91
CA TRP A 156 -0.77 -18.40 17.56
C TRP A 156 -1.32 -17.15 16.85
N TRP A 157 -0.53 -16.09 16.82
CA TRP A 157 -1.01 -14.75 16.42
C TRP A 157 -1.15 -14.56 14.90
N GLY A 158 -0.37 -15.25 14.09
CA GLY A 158 -0.42 -15.12 12.63
C GLY A 158 -1.56 -15.91 11.99
N PHE A 159 -2.00 -15.47 10.81
CA PHE A 159 -2.66 -16.39 9.88
C PHE A 159 -1.62 -17.39 9.35
N THR A 160 -2.00 -18.63 9.06
CA THR A 160 -1.03 -19.62 8.58
C THR A 160 -1.64 -20.52 7.53
N LEU A 161 -0.95 -20.59 6.39
CA LEU A 161 -1.31 -21.53 5.34
C LEU A 161 -0.78 -22.91 5.72
N CYS A 162 -1.70 -23.86 5.81
CA CYS A 162 -1.46 -25.25 6.13
C CYS A 162 -1.99 -26.15 5.00
N THR A 163 -1.63 -27.42 5.04
CA THR A 163 -2.16 -28.43 4.12
C THR A 163 -2.69 -29.64 4.90
N MET A 164 -3.65 -30.35 4.31
CA MET A 164 -4.06 -31.69 4.78
C MET A 164 -3.29 -32.82 4.07
N SER A 165 -2.49 -32.50 3.06
CA SER A 165 -1.72 -33.47 2.27
C SER A 165 -0.27 -33.51 2.71
N LEU A 166 0.18 -34.68 3.19
CA LEU A 166 1.60 -34.92 3.48
C LEU A 166 2.46 -34.92 2.21
N ASP A 167 1.89 -35.26 1.05
CA ASP A 167 2.62 -35.31 -0.23
C ASP A 167 3.17 -33.93 -0.62
N VAL A 168 2.44 -32.87 -0.31
CA VAL A 168 2.87 -31.49 -0.54
C VAL A 168 4.15 -31.17 0.25
N LEU A 169 4.33 -31.77 1.42
CA LEU A 169 5.48 -31.51 2.29
C LEU A 169 6.78 -32.14 1.77
N ASN A 170 6.70 -33.19 0.97
CA ASN A 170 7.89 -33.79 0.33
C ASN A 170 8.61 -32.83 -0.61
N ASN A 171 7.96 -31.73 -1.00
CA ASN A 171 8.59 -30.67 -1.75
C ASN A 171 9.76 -30.05 -0.96
N GLU A 172 10.96 -30.07 -1.56
CA GLU A 172 12.17 -29.46 -0.98
C GLU A 172 12.02 -27.96 -0.67
N TYR A 173 11.10 -27.26 -1.31
CA TYR A 173 10.82 -25.86 -0.98
C TYR A 173 9.92 -25.70 0.25
N ILE A 174 9.24 -26.74 0.73
CA ILE A 174 8.32 -26.70 1.87
C ILE A 174 9.01 -27.30 3.10
N LEU A 175 8.95 -28.63 3.27
CA LEU A 175 9.67 -29.33 4.35
C LEU A 175 10.99 -29.92 3.80
N GLY A 176 10.91 -30.68 2.71
CA GLY A 176 12.07 -31.40 2.16
C GLY A 176 12.56 -32.52 3.06
N GLN A 177 13.65 -33.19 2.65
CA GLN A 177 14.18 -34.37 3.34
C GLN A 177 15.44 -34.08 4.15
N ASN A 178 16.02 -32.89 4.03
CA ASN A 178 17.34 -32.56 4.56
C ASN A 178 17.35 -31.26 5.37
N GLY A 179 18.32 -31.15 6.28
CA GLY A 179 18.54 -29.98 7.14
C GLY A 179 17.59 -29.90 8.35
N ALA A 180 17.90 -29.00 9.28
CA ALA A 180 17.08 -28.78 10.46
C ALA A 180 15.70 -28.23 10.05
N ARG A 181 14.64 -28.95 10.44
CA ARG A 181 13.26 -28.62 10.08
C ARG A 181 12.29 -29.11 11.14
N THR A 182 11.14 -28.46 11.18
CA THR A 182 10.06 -28.73 12.13
C THR A 182 8.76 -28.93 11.34
N LEU A 183 8.09 -30.04 11.59
CA LEU A 183 6.75 -30.34 11.14
C LEU A 183 5.78 -30.18 12.31
N PHE A 184 4.84 -29.24 12.17
CA PHE A 184 3.70 -29.13 13.06
C PHE A 184 2.57 -30.03 12.58
N ILE A 185 2.09 -30.89 13.46
CA ILE A 185 0.85 -31.67 13.28
C ILE A 185 -0.19 -31.05 14.20
N ILE A 186 -1.22 -30.44 13.61
CA ILE A 186 -2.12 -29.55 14.32
C ILE A 186 -3.54 -30.12 14.27
N ASP A 187 -4.10 -30.43 15.44
CA ASP A 187 -5.51 -30.77 15.62
C ASP A 187 -6.32 -29.47 15.78
N SER A 188 -6.81 -28.94 14.67
CA SER A 188 -7.52 -27.66 14.61
C SER A 188 -9.05 -27.81 14.51
N LYS A 189 -9.78 -27.01 15.27
CA LYS A 189 -11.22 -26.76 15.11
C LYS A 189 -11.49 -25.53 14.24
N SER A 190 -10.57 -24.56 14.22
CA SER A 190 -10.77 -23.27 13.55
C SER A 190 -10.29 -23.22 12.10
N GLY A 191 -9.43 -24.17 11.67
CA GLY A 191 -8.91 -24.24 10.31
C GLY A 191 -10.01 -24.26 9.25
N LYS A 192 -9.86 -23.44 8.21
CA LYS A 192 -10.83 -23.32 7.11
C LYS A 192 -10.27 -23.88 5.81
N LYS A 193 -10.95 -24.86 5.23
CA LYS A 193 -10.62 -25.40 3.90
C LYS A 193 -10.85 -24.31 2.86
N ILE A 194 -9.78 -23.86 2.20
CA ILE A 194 -9.82 -22.76 1.23
C ILE A 194 -9.52 -23.21 -0.20
N CYS A 195 -9.52 -24.52 -0.49
CA CYS A 195 -9.16 -25.06 -1.81
C CYS A 195 -9.97 -24.43 -2.96
N LYS A 196 -11.23 -24.05 -2.72
CA LYS A 196 -12.10 -23.38 -3.71
C LYS A 196 -11.79 -21.89 -3.90
N HIS A 197 -10.96 -21.32 -3.05
CA HIS A 197 -10.57 -19.89 -3.01
C HIS A 197 -9.04 -19.77 -2.97
N SER A 198 -8.36 -20.68 -3.67
CA SER A 198 -6.90 -20.77 -3.75
C SER A 198 -6.46 -20.89 -5.21
N PHE A 199 -5.25 -20.41 -5.51
CA PHE A 199 -4.57 -20.63 -6.79
C PHE A 199 -4.11 -22.09 -6.97
N TYR A 200 -4.05 -22.87 -5.88
CA TYR A 200 -3.54 -24.24 -5.85
C TYR A 200 -4.58 -25.20 -5.24
N PRO A 201 -5.74 -25.40 -5.87
CA PRO A 201 -6.84 -26.22 -5.32
C PRO A 201 -6.45 -27.68 -5.02
N LYS A 202 -5.39 -28.20 -5.66
CA LYS A 202 -4.88 -29.55 -5.47
C LYS A 202 -4.04 -29.73 -4.20
N GLU A 203 -3.56 -28.64 -3.59
CA GLU A 203 -2.68 -28.69 -2.42
C GLU A 203 -3.44 -28.88 -1.09
N GLN A 204 -4.76 -29.12 -1.15
CA GLN A 204 -5.64 -29.28 0.02
C GLN A 204 -5.42 -28.20 1.08
N GLU A 205 -5.33 -26.95 0.63
CA GLU A 205 -4.99 -25.80 1.48
C GLU A 205 -6.05 -25.54 2.54
N VAL A 206 -5.56 -25.37 3.76
CA VAL A 206 -6.33 -24.94 4.92
C VAL A 206 -5.71 -23.67 5.46
N LEU A 207 -6.51 -22.62 5.62
CA LEU A 207 -6.06 -21.41 6.28
C LEU A 207 -6.42 -21.48 7.77
N LEU A 208 -5.39 -21.41 8.62
CA LEU A 208 -5.54 -21.27 10.06
C LEU A 208 -5.71 -19.77 10.39
N PRO A 209 -6.80 -19.37 11.08
CA PRO A 209 -7.00 -17.99 11.51
C PRO A 209 -5.97 -17.52 12.56
N CYS A 210 -5.82 -16.21 12.68
CA CYS A 210 -5.03 -15.59 13.75
C CYS A 210 -5.63 -15.79 15.15
N ALA A 211 -4.79 -15.64 16.17
CA ALA A 211 -5.08 -15.75 17.61
C ALA A 211 -5.72 -17.07 18.06
N CYS A 212 -5.42 -18.17 17.36
CA CYS A 212 -5.80 -19.51 17.82
C CYS A 212 -4.97 -19.93 19.03
N ARG A 213 -5.59 -20.59 20.01
CA ARG A 213 -4.88 -21.07 21.21
C ARG A 213 -4.53 -22.54 21.07
N PHE A 214 -3.27 -22.88 21.27
CA PHE A 214 -2.77 -24.25 21.17
C PHE A 214 -2.08 -24.69 22.45
N GLN A 215 -2.22 -25.97 22.76
CA GLN A 215 -1.38 -26.67 23.71
C GLN A 215 -0.47 -27.61 22.95
N VAL A 216 0.81 -27.63 23.30
CA VAL A 216 1.77 -28.62 22.80
C VAL A 216 1.47 -29.96 23.47
N THR A 217 1.06 -30.96 22.69
CA THR A 217 0.74 -32.31 23.21
C THR A 217 1.84 -33.32 22.98
N GLY A 218 2.81 -33.01 22.11
CA GLY A 218 3.96 -33.87 21.83
C GLY A 218 5.05 -33.10 21.11
N CYS A 219 6.30 -33.49 21.36
CA CYS A 219 7.48 -32.92 20.72
C CYS A 219 8.52 -34.05 20.61
N PHE A 220 8.95 -34.36 19.38
CA PHE A 220 9.78 -35.51 19.08
C PHE A 220 10.86 -35.15 18.07
N ASP A 221 12.07 -35.67 18.26
CA ASP A 221 13.10 -35.73 17.23
C ASP A 221 12.87 -36.99 16.40
N ALA A 222 12.51 -36.82 15.12
CA ALA A 222 12.25 -37.91 14.20
C ALA A 222 13.52 -38.37 13.45
N GLY A 223 14.68 -37.80 13.79
CA GLY A 223 15.96 -38.06 13.15
C GLY A 223 16.11 -37.32 11.81
N ASN A 224 17.34 -37.37 11.26
CA ASN A 224 17.70 -36.70 9.99
C ASN A 224 17.38 -35.20 9.95
N GLY A 225 17.41 -34.54 11.12
CA GLY A 225 17.10 -33.12 11.28
C GLY A 225 15.61 -32.78 11.23
N LEU A 226 14.70 -33.77 11.16
CA LEU A 226 13.26 -33.56 11.25
C LEU A 226 12.80 -33.60 12.71
N HIS A 227 12.13 -32.55 13.14
CA HIS A 227 11.48 -32.49 14.44
C HIS A 227 9.96 -32.38 14.25
N ILE A 228 9.19 -33.05 15.09
CA ILE A 228 7.73 -33.09 15.00
C ILE A 228 7.14 -32.48 16.28
N ILE A 229 6.22 -31.53 16.11
CA ILE A 229 5.50 -30.90 17.21
C ILE A 229 4.01 -31.12 17.01
N HIS A 230 3.36 -31.75 17.99
CA HIS A 230 1.91 -31.94 17.99
C HIS A 230 1.25 -30.81 18.75
N LEU A 231 0.27 -30.17 18.11
CA LEU A 231 -0.51 -29.08 18.67
C LEU A 231 -1.97 -29.45 18.73
N LYS A 232 -2.61 -29.16 19.86
CA LYS A 232 -4.05 -29.34 20.06
C LYS A 232 -4.72 -28.00 20.31
N GLU A 233 -5.68 -27.63 19.47
CA GLU A 233 -6.41 -26.36 19.66
C GLU A 233 -7.29 -26.42 20.92
N VAL A 234 -7.15 -25.43 21.80
CA VAL A 234 -7.85 -25.37 23.10
C VAL A 234 -8.78 -24.15 23.17
N GLN A 235 -9.80 -24.20 24.03
CA GLN A 235 -10.82 -23.15 24.19
C GLN A 235 -10.57 -22.29 25.46
N PRO A 236 -11.06 -21.03 25.51
CA PRO A 236 -11.76 -20.32 24.45
C PRO A 236 -10.83 -19.91 23.30
N THR A 237 -11.37 -19.97 22.09
CA THR A 237 -10.81 -19.28 20.92
C THR A 237 -11.16 -17.80 21.03
N HIS A 238 -10.17 -16.93 20.83
CA HIS A 238 -10.39 -15.49 20.89
C HIS A 238 -10.60 -14.97 19.47
N GLN A 239 -11.73 -14.30 19.24
CA GLN A 239 -11.98 -13.64 17.97
C GLN A 239 -11.34 -12.26 18.01
N VAL A 240 -10.28 -12.08 17.22
CA VAL A 240 -9.57 -10.80 17.07
C VAL A 240 -10.54 -9.70 16.65
N ILE A 241 -11.33 -9.94 15.59
CA ILE A 241 -12.42 -9.08 15.13
C ILE A 241 -13.70 -9.91 15.01
N ALA A 242 -14.80 -9.43 15.59
CA ALA A 242 -16.11 -10.07 15.41
C ALA A 242 -16.56 -9.99 13.94
N PRO A 243 -16.90 -11.11 13.27
CA PRO A 243 -17.45 -11.09 11.92
C PRO A 243 -18.85 -10.47 11.91
N VAL A 244 -19.32 -10.02 10.74
CA VAL A 244 -20.73 -9.66 10.59
C VAL A 244 -21.59 -10.92 10.69
N ARG A 245 -22.36 -11.07 11.77
CA ARG A 245 -23.32 -12.17 11.92
C ARG A 245 -24.46 -11.97 10.92
N ARG A 246 -24.80 -12.98 10.13
CA ARG A 246 -26.10 -13.03 9.46
C ARG A 246 -27.16 -13.02 10.55
N VAL A 247 -28.06 -12.03 10.55
CA VAL A 247 -29.35 -12.19 11.20
C VAL A 247 -30.03 -13.35 10.48
N ALA A 248 -30.17 -14.49 11.15
CA ALA A 248 -31.02 -15.55 10.65
C ALA A 248 -32.41 -14.94 10.48
N LYS A 249 -32.97 -15.02 9.27
CA LYS A 249 -34.42 -14.88 9.10
C LYS A 249 -35.07 -16.10 9.75
N THR A 250 -35.14 -16.12 11.07
CA THR A 250 -36.21 -16.82 11.75
C THR A 250 -37.44 -15.94 11.57
N MET A 251 -38.21 -16.22 10.53
CA MET A 251 -39.64 -15.94 10.60
C MET A 251 -40.20 -16.77 11.74
N THR A 252 -40.28 -16.18 12.92
CA THR A 252 -41.33 -16.53 13.88
C THR A 252 -42.32 -15.39 13.85
N ASN A 253 -43.49 -15.70 13.29
CA ASN A 253 -44.68 -14.89 13.44
C ASN A 253 -44.93 -14.61 14.92
N ASN A 254 -45.44 -13.41 15.16
CA ASN A 254 -46.08 -12.90 16.37
C ASN A 254 -45.23 -12.03 17.31
N ASN A 255 -45.83 -10.86 17.57
CA ASN A 255 -45.59 -9.93 18.67
C ASN A 255 -44.35 -9.02 18.46
N PHE A 256 -44.45 -7.73 18.10
CA PHE A 256 -45.40 -6.71 18.56
C PHE A 256 -45.47 -5.53 17.56
N ARG A 257 -46.70 -5.14 17.20
CA ARG A 257 -47.03 -3.74 16.88
C ARG A 257 -46.58 -2.86 18.05
N LYS A 258 -45.85 -1.78 17.78
CA LYS A 258 -46.20 -0.43 18.25
C LYS A 258 -45.23 0.63 17.72
N SER A 259 -45.82 1.59 17.02
CA SER A 259 -45.35 2.99 16.86
C SER A 259 -44.16 3.18 15.90
N LEU A 260 -44.14 4.10 14.94
CA LEU A 260 -45.05 5.16 14.54
C LEU A 260 -44.92 5.36 13.03
N THR A 261 -46.06 5.73 12.47
CA THR A 261 -46.35 6.25 11.13
C THR A 261 -45.39 7.32 10.63
N LEU A 262 -45.16 7.37 9.30
CA LEU A 262 -45.46 8.54 8.44
C LEU A 262 -45.45 8.15 6.95
N ARG A 263 -46.30 8.84 6.18
CA ARG A 263 -46.89 8.50 4.86
C ARG A 263 -45.98 8.78 3.63
N PRO A 264 -46.35 8.28 2.43
CA PRO A 264 -45.51 8.15 1.24
C PRO A 264 -45.69 9.28 0.21
N PRO A 265 -44.90 9.28 -0.88
CA PRO A 265 -45.47 9.36 -2.24
C PRO A 265 -44.94 8.21 -3.13
N GLN A 266 -45.82 7.34 -3.62
CA GLN A 266 -46.46 7.37 -4.95
C GLN A 266 -45.55 6.97 -6.13
N SER A 267 -45.73 5.70 -6.50
CA SER A 267 -45.89 5.11 -7.85
C SER A 267 -45.30 5.80 -9.08
N LEU A 268 -44.58 5.01 -9.89
CA LEU A 268 -44.70 4.79 -11.35
C LEU A 268 -43.40 4.07 -11.77
N SER A 269 -43.31 3.09 -12.65
CA SER A 269 -44.21 2.17 -13.33
C SER A 269 -43.26 1.15 -13.99
N VAL A 270 -43.62 -0.12 -13.98
CA VAL A 270 -42.88 -1.22 -14.62
C VAL A 270 -43.06 -1.18 -16.13
N SER A 271 -42.02 -1.53 -16.92
CA SER A 271 -42.01 -2.43 -18.11
C SER A 271 -40.66 -2.33 -18.87
N PRO A 272 -40.32 -3.23 -19.83
CA PRO A 272 -40.01 -4.66 -19.71
C PRO A 272 -38.62 -5.00 -20.33
N PRO A 273 -38.15 -6.27 -20.39
CA PRO A 273 -36.77 -6.58 -20.76
C PRO A 273 -36.59 -6.76 -22.26
N LEU A 274 -35.49 -6.25 -22.82
CA LEU A 274 -35.06 -6.55 -24.19
C LEU A 274 -33.69 -7.23 -24.20
N LYS A 275 -33.72 -8.51 -24.56
CA LYS A 275 -32.58 -9.29 -25.06
C LYS A 275 -31.99 -8.60 -26.28
N LYS A 276 -30.65 -8.52 -26.38
CA LYS A 276 -29.90 -8.55 -27.65
C LYS A 276 -28.45 -8.97 -27.41
N THR A 277 -27.95 -9.71 -28.39
CA THR A 277 -26.84 -10.66 -28.36
C THR A 277 -25.46 -10.07 -28.67
N SER A 278 -24.45 -10.81 -28.23
CA SER A 278 -23.02 -10.56 -28.30
C SER A 278 -22.45 -10.61 -29.73
N THR A 279 -22.53 -9.52 -30.50
CA THR A 279 -21.65 -9.34 -31.68
C THR A 279 -21.42 -7.88 -32.08
N GLU A 280 -22.11 -6.91 -31.48
CA GLU A 280 -21.92 -5.48 -31.79
C GLU A 280 -20.89 -4.76 -30.89
N TYR A 281 -20.36 -5.45 -29.88
CA TYR A 281 -19.39 -4.89 -28.91
C TYR A 281 -17.91 -4.92 -29.37
N LEU A 282 -17.59 -5.59 -30.48
CA LEU A 282 -16.18 -5.90 -30.84
C LEU A 282 -15.59 -5.04 -31.97
N LYS A 283 -16.33 -4.09 -32.55
CA LYS A 283 -15.80 -3.18 -33.59
C LYS A 283 -15.60 -1.72 -33.16
N LYS A 284 -15.82 -1.37 -31.89
CA LYS A 284 -15.68 0.03 -31.39
C LYS A 284 -14.66 0.23 -30.26
N ARG A 285 -13.76 -0.73 -29.99
CA ARG A 285 -12.82 -0.66 -28.85
C ARG A 285 -11.32 -0.63 -29.17
N VAL A 286 -10.95 -0.25 -30.39
CA VAL A 286 -9.54 0.00 -30.76
C VAL A 286 -9.22 1.51 -30.88
N SER A 287 -10.14 2.41 -30.54
CA SER A 287 -9.84 3.85 -30.62
C SER A 287 -10.71 4.72 -29.70
N VAL A 288 -10.73 4.47 -28.39
CA VAL A 288 -11.06 5.50 -27.38
C VAL A 288 -10.36 5.15 -26.07
N ILE A 289 -9.28 5.87 -25.75
CA ILE A 289 -8.85 6.06 -24.37
C ILE A 289 -9.91 7.00 -23.78
N GLU A 290 -10.89 6.47 -23.05
CA GLU A 290 -11.71 7.32 -22.20
C GLU A 290 -10.91 7.64 -20.92
N PRO A 291 -10.77 8.93 -20.56
CA PRO A 291 -10.00 9.34 -19.39
C PRO A 291 -10.68 8.83 -18.12
N MET A 292 -9.85 8.39 -17.17
CA MET A 292 -10.25 8.06 -15.80
C MET A 292 -11.23 9.11 -15.28
N GLN A 293 -12.39 8.66 -14.79
CA GLN A 293 -13.38 9.51 -14.15
C GLN A 293 -12.70 10.46 -13.16
N LYS A 294 -13.01 11.77 -13.30
CA LYS A 294 -12.63 12.83 -12.37
C LYS A 294 -12.86 12.37 -10.93
N SER A 295 -11.79 11.98 -10.23
CA SER A 295 -11.79 11.94 -8.77
C SER A 295 -11.74 13.38 -8.29
N SER A 296 -12.88 14.07 -8.37
CA SER A 296 -13.04 15.35 -7.71
C SER A 296 -13.09 15.08 -6.22
N ILE A 297 -11.93 15.07 -5.55
CA ILE A 297 -11.88 15.47 -4.16
C ILE A 297 -12.43 16.90 -4.19
N GLU A 298 -13.61 17.09 -3.58
CA GLU A 298 -14.30 18.37 -3.57
C GLU A 298 -13.39 19.39 -2.88
N LEU A 299 -12.65 20.18 -3.68
CA LEU A 299 -11.94 21.37 -3.22
C LEU A 299 -12.97 22.28 -2.57
N ALA A 300 -12.55 22.98 -1.51
CA ALA A 300 -13.46 23.73 -0.66
C ALA A 300 -14.30 24.71 -1.49
N LYS A 301 -15.63 24.65 -1.35
CA LYS A 301 -16.55 25.62 -1.98
C LYS A 301 -16.24 27.03 -1.47
N PRO A 302 -16.56 28.12 -2.19
CA PRO A 302 -16.25 29.50 -1.76
C PRO A 302 -16.67 29.80 -0.30
N LYS A 303 -17.81 29.28 0.14
CA LYS A 303 -18.27 29.38 1.54
C LYS A 303 -17.37 28.64 2.54
N GLN A 304 -16.85 27.46 2.20
CA GLN A 304 -15.93 26.69 3.04
C GLN A 304 -14.55 27.36 3.13
N ILE A 305 -14.16 28.12 2.11
CA ILE A 305 -12.88 28.84 2.09
C ILE A 305 -12.90 30.03 3.02
N ASN A 306 -13.96 30.82 3.05
CA ASN A 306 -14.05 31.92 4.02
C ASN A 306 -13.94 31.42 5.47
N VAL A 307 -14.48 30.23 5.77
CA VAL A 307 -14.33 29.58 7.08
C VAL A 307 -12.90 29.08 7.31
N LEU A 308 -12.22 28.56 6.28
CA LEU A 308 -10.82 28.17 6.35
C LEU A 308 -9.89 29.39 6.55
N LEU A 309 -10.14 30.49 5.85
CA LEU A 309 -9.37 31.73 5.92
C LEU A 309 -9.37 32.35 7.32
N GLN A 310 -10.49 32.24 8.06
CA GLN A 310 -10.61 32.70 9.44
C GLN A 310 -9.80 31.88 10.46
N ARG A 311 -9.29 30.70 10.07
CA ARG A 311 -8.64 29.74 10.97
C ARG A 311 -7.16 29.50 10.69
N ILE A 312 -6.63 30.08 9.61
CA ILE A 312 -5.24 29.92 9.20
C ILE A 312 -4.38 31.10 9.66
N ASN A 313 -3.06 30.94 9.58
CA ASN A 313 -2.11 32.01 9.86
C ASN A 313 -2.47 33.30 9.09
N PRO A 314 -2.58 34.47 9.77
CA PRO A 314 -2.96 35.74 9.13
C PRO A 314 -2.03 36.15 7.96
N LYS A 315 -0.74 35.79 8.01
CA LYS A 315 0.18 36.03 6.90
C LYS A 315 -0.20 35.23 5.66
N VAL A 316 -0.62 33.98 5.85
CA VAL A 316 -1.11 33.11 4.76
C VAL A 316 -2.44 33.63 4.24
N GLN A 317 -3.35 34.04 5.13
CA GLN A 317 -4.62 34.64 4.75
C GLN A 317 -4.43 35.84 3.82
N LYS A 318 -3.60 36.81 4.20
CA LYS A 318 -3.30 37.99 3.37
C LYS A 318 -2.70 37.61 2.02
N SER A 319 -1.90 36.55 1.99
CA SER A 319 -1.27 36.04 0.76
C SER A 319 -2.29 35.37 -0.16
N VAL A 320 -3.25 34.63 0.39
CA VAL A 320 -4.40 34.09 -0.34
C VAL A 320 -5.26 35.23 -0.91
N GLU A 321 -5.55 36.25 -0.12
CA GLU A 321 -6.29 37.43 -0.57
C GLU A 321 -5.53 38.15 -1.71
N SER A 322 -4.21 38.29 -1.59
CA SER A 322 -3.36 38.89 -2.64
C SER A 322 -3.38 38.05 -3.93
N LEU A 323 -3.32 36.72 -3.83
CA LEU A 323 -3.43 35.83 -4.98
C LEU A 323 -4.78 35.96 -5.71
N LEU A 324 -5.87 36.20 -4.96
CA LEU A 324 -7.20 36.35 -5.53
C LEU A 324 -7.44 37.75 -6.12
N ALA A 325 -6.82 38.79 -5.54
CA ALA A 325 -7.12 40.18 -5.87
C ALA A 325 -6.14 40.84 -6.84
N ASP A 326 -4.87 40.43 -6.86
CA ASP A 326 -3.82 41.09 -7.65
C ASP A 326 -3.59 40.38 -9.01
N PRO A 327 -4.09 40.94 -10.12
CA PRO A 327 -3.88 40.39 -11.46
C PRO A 327 -2.49 40.68 -12.01
N LYS A 328 -1.56 41.26 -11.23
CA LYS A 328 -0.17 41.53 -11.64
C LYS A 328 0.84 40.77 -10.80
N LEU A 329 0.41 39.98 -9.83
CA LEU A 329 1.32 39.22 -8.98
C LEU A 329 2.04 38.12 -9.77
N ILE A 330 3.35 38.30 -9.99
CA ILE A 330 4.19 37.34 -10.74
C ILE A 330 4.94 36.38 -9.83
N THR A 331 5.41 36.85 -8.67
CA THR A 331 6.18 36.06 -7.72
C THR A 331 5.59 36.21 -6.33
N LEU A 332 5.52 35.10 -5.59
CA LEU A 332 5.05 35.08 -4.20
C LEU A 332 5.99 34.24 -3.35
N ASP A 333 6.57 34.87 -2.33
CA ASP A 333 7.43 34.24 -1.33
C ASP A 333 6.65 34.02 -0.03
N LEU A 334 6.51 32.75 0.34
CA LEU A 334 5.91 32.28 1.58
C LEU A 334 6.85 31.32 2.31
N SER A 335 8.15 31.48 2.12
CA SER A 335 9.14 30.69 2.82
C SER A 335 9.13 30.96 4.32
N ARG A 336 9.38 29.91 5.14
CA ARG A 336 9.58 30.03 6.60
C ARG A 336 8.42 30.64 7.39
N ILE A 337 7.17 30.49 6.94
CA ILE A 337 5.99 31.02 7.67
C ILE A 337 5.10 29.95 8.31
N GLN A 338 5.62 28.72 8.44
CA GLN A 338 4.97 27.58 9.11
C GLN A 338 3.67 27.13 8.42
N ILE A 339 3.63 27.14 7.09
CA ILE A 339 2.50 26.62 6.31
C ILE A 339 2.36 25.11 6.55
N GLY A 340 1.21 24.68 7.08
CA GLY A 340 0.82 23.28 7.17
C GLY A 340 -0.12 22.86 6.03
N ASP A 341 -0.67 21.65 6.14
CA ASP A 341 -1.55 21.10 5.11
C ASP A 341 -2.85 21.91 4.91
N GLN A 342 -3.38 22.53 5.96
CA GLN A 342 -4.60 23.34 5.90
C GLN A 342 -4.34 24.68 5.20
N GLU A 343 -3.24 25.35 5.53
CA GLU A 343 -2.78 26.57 4.86
C GLU A 343 -2.49 26.31 3.38
N ALA A 344 -1.79 25.20 3.07
CA ALA A 344 -1.51 24.79 1.69
C ALA A 344 -2.79 24.52 0.89
N LYS A 345 -3.85 24.00 1.53
CA LYS A 345 -5.17 23.83 0.91
C LYS A 345 -5.84 25.16 0.56
N ALA A 346 -5.74 26.17 1.42
CA ALA A 346 -6.25 27.51 1.13
C ALA A 346 -5.46 28.17 -0.01
N LEU A 347 -4.13 28.05 0.01
CA LEU A 347 -3.25 28.53 -1.07
C LEU A 347 -3.54 27.85 -2.40
N ALA A 348 -3.77 26.54 -2.41
CA ALA A 348 -4.11 25.77 -3.60
C ALA A 348 -5.36 26.31 -4.30
N TYR A 349 -6.40 26.66 -3.54
CA TYR A 349 -7.59 27.27 -4.12
C TYR A 349 -7.28 28.61 -4.79
N ALA A 350 -6.55 29.49 -4.10
CA ALA A 350 -6.19 30.80 -4.62
C ALA A 350 -5.33 30.67 -5.89
N LEU A 351 -4.40 29.73 -5.88
CA LEU A 351 -3.53 29.41 -7.02
C LEU A 351 -4.32 28.93 -8.25
N GLN A 352 -5.41 28.19 -8.06
CA GLN A 352 -6.26 27.76 -9.18
C GLN A 352 -6.94 28.93 -9.90
N GLN A 353 -7.33 29.95 -9.13
CA GLN A 353 -8.01 31.15 -9.64
C GLN A 353 -7.02 32.16 -10.24
N ASN A 354 -5.85 32.29 -9.61
CA ASN A 354 -4.84 33.22 -10.07
C ASN A 354 -4.28 32.80 -11.44
N LYS A 355 -4.24 33.74 -12.39
CA LYS A 355 -3.80 33.54 -13.78
C LYS A 355 -2.55 34.32 -14.14
N THR A 356 -1.77 34.77 -13.15
CA THR A 356 -0.61 35.64 -13.36
C THR A 356 0.64 35.18 -12.62
N LEU A 357 0.49 34.44 -11.51
CA LEU A 357 1.59 33.94 -10.73
C LEU A 357 2.42 32.95 -11.55
N ASN A 358 3.72 33.23 -11.62
CA ASN A 358 4.72 32.44 -12.33
C ASN A 358 5.60 31.67 -11.34
N THR A 359 5.94 32.28 -10.20
CA THR A 359 6.85 31.72 -9.20
C THR A 359 6.20 31.69 -7.82
N LEU A 360 6.20 30.52 -7.19
CA LEU A 360 5.72 30.31 -5.83
C LEU A 360 6.80 29.65 -4.98
N ASP A 361 7.26 30.35 -3.95
CA ASP A 361 8.21 29.85 -2.96
C ASP A 361 7.48 29.46 -1.67
N LEU A 362 7.58 28.19 -1.31
CA LEU A 362 7.01 27.59 -0.10
C LEU A 362 8.10 26.90 0.74
N GLU A 363 9.35 27.34 0.62
CA GLU A 363 10.48 26.69 1.28
C GLU A 363 10.39 26.75 2.81
N HIS A 364 10.99 25.75 3.49
CA HIS A 364 11.09 25.71 4.95
C HIS A 364 9.74 25.84 5.68
N ASN A 365 8.75 25.08 5.23
CA ASN A 365 7.43 25.01 5.83
C ASN A 365 7.12 23.59 6.35
N LEU A 366 5.88 23.34 6.75
CA LEU A 366 5.44 22.08 7.34
C LEU A 366 4.47 21.31 6.43
N ILE A 367 4.54 21.54 5.11
CA ILE A 367 3.63 20.97 4.13
C ILE A 367 3.89 19.46 4.04
N GLY A 368 2.88 18.69 4.42
CA GLY A 368 2.85 17.23 4.34
C GLY A 368 2.16 16.73 3.08
N PRO A 369 1.84 15.42 3.03
CA PRO A 369 1.24 14.80 1.84
C PRO A 369 -0.12 15.37 1.45
N GLN A 370 -0.93 15.86 2.39
CA GLN A 370 -2.27 16.40 2.08
C GLN A 370 -2.20 17.82 1.52
N GLY A 371 -1.27 18.63 2.02
CA GLY A 371 -0.97 19.94 1.45
C GLY A 371 -0.35 19.79 0.05
N ALA A 372 0.58 18.84 -0.11
CA ALA A 372 1.14 18.46 -1.41
C ALA A 372 0.06 18.06 -2.42
N GLN A 373 -0.92 17.24 -2.00
CA GLN A 373 -2.05 16.85 -2.83
C GLN A 373 -2.86 18.06 -3.29
N SER A 374 -3.14 18.98 -2.37
CA SER A 374 -3.94 20.19 -2.66
C SER A 374 -3.23 21.07 -3.69
N LEU A 375 -1.94 21.35 -3.45
CA LEU A 375 -1.11 22.14 -4.37
C LEU A 375 -0.99 21.46 -5.75
N ALA A 376 -0.69 20.17 -5.77
CA ALA A 376 -0.60 19.39 -7.00
C ALA A 376 -1.91 19.42 -7.81
N ASN A 377 -3.07 19.27 -7.15
CA ASN A 377 -4.36 19.38 -7.83
C ASN A 377 -4.61 20.79 -8.38
N ALA A 378 -4.25 21.84 -7.66
CA ALA A 378 -4.36 23.22 -8.17
C ALA A 378 -3.50 23.43 -9.42
N LEU A 379 -2.30 22.84 -9.45
CA LEU A 379 -1.39 22.92 -10.59
C LEU A 379 -1.90 22.20 -11.85
N LYS A 380 -2.85 21.26 -11.75
CA LYS A 380 -3.47 20.67 -12.96
C LYS A 380 -4.26 21.69 -13.76
N GLU A 381 -4.86 22.65 -13.06
CA GLU A 381 -5.76 23.67 -13.62
C GLU A 381 -5.09 25.04 -13.74
N ASN A 382 -4.03 25.30 -12.97
CA ASN A 382 -3.23 26.50 -13.10
C ASN A 382 -2.37 26.43 -14.37
N THR A 383 -2.48 27.47 -15.19
CA THR A 383 -1.85 27.53 -16.52
C THR A 383 -0.71 28.56 -16.60
N THR A 384 -0.28 29.13 -15.48
CA THR A 384 0.71 30.23 -15.47
C THR A 384 1.91 29.96 -14.60
N LEU A 385 1.78 29.13 -13.56
CA LEU A 385 2.88 28.80 -12.69
C LEU A 385 3.91 27.97 -13.45
N THR A 386 5.14 28.48 -13.46
CA THR A 386 6.30 27.85 -14.10
C THR A 386 7.28 27.31 -13.07
N THR A 387 7.33 27.91 -11.88
CA THR A 387 8.26 27.53 -10.80
C THR A 387 7.53 27.36 -9.48
N ILE A 388 7.73 26.21 -8.84
CA ILE A 388 7.32 25.98 -7.45
C ILE A 388 8.50 25.43 -6.64
N SER A 389 8.77 26.05 -5.49
CA SER A 389 9.74 25.56 -4.52
C SER A 389 9.08 25.04 -3.27
N LEU A 390 9.37 23.79 -2.91
CA LEU A 390 8.89 23.08 -1.73
C LEU A 390 10.09 22.55 -0.91
N GLU A 391 11.23 23.23 -0.99
CA GLU A 391 12.42 22.83 -0.24
C GLU A 391 12.11 22.75 1.26
N ASN A 392 12.68 21.75 1.93
CA ASN A 392 12.61 21.60 3.38
C ASN A 392 11.18 21.61 3.92
N ASN A 393 10.36 20.70 3.40
CA ASN A 393 8.99 20.43 3.84
C ASN A 393 8.87 18.95 4.30
N ARG A 394 7.64 18.46 4.47
CA ARG A 394 7.35 17.07 4.88
C ARG A 394 6.77 16.25 3.72
N ILE A 395 7.22 16.52 2.49
CA ILE A 395 6.75 15.82 1.29
C ILE A 395 7.31 14.40 1.32
N SER A 396 6.43 13.40 1.44
CA SER A 396 6.77 11.98 1.38
C SER A 396 6.63 11.41 -0.03
N ASP A 397 6.83 10.09 -0.18
CA ASP A 397 6.54 9.36 -1.43
C ASP A 397 5.13 9.63 -1.98
N GLN A 398 4.13 9.71 -1.10
CA GLN A 398 2.76 10.02 -1.47
C GLN A 398 2.62 11.46 -2.01
N GLY A 399 3.31 12.42 -1.39
CA GLY A 399 3.35 13.79 -1.89
C GLY A 399 3.99 13.88 -3.28
N ALA A 400 5.11 13.17 -3.47
CA ALA A 400 5.78 13.05 -4.76
C ALA A 400 4.89 12.39 -5.84
N GLN A 401 4.09 11.39 -5.47
CA GLN A 401 3.10 10.77 -6.37
C GLN A 401 2.06 11.78 -6.87
N TYR A 402 1.57 12.69 -6.01
CA TYR A 402 0.62 13.72 -6.46
C TYR A 402 1.25 14.70 -7.45
N PHE A 403 2.50 15.12 -7.23
CA PHE A 403 3.23 15.94 -8.21
C PHE A 403 3.50 15.16 -9.50
N ALA A 404 3.87 13.88 -9.44
CA ALA A 404 4.05 13.04 -10.61
C ALA A 404 2.77 12.96 -11.47
N ASN A 405 1.62 12.70 -10.84
CA ASN A 405 0.32 12.69 -11.53
C ASN A 405 -0.03 14.04 -12.15
N THR A 406 0.38 15.13 -11.51
CA THR A 406 0.19 16.49 -12.01
C THR A 406 1.08 16.77 -13.22
N LEU A 407 2.34 16.32 -13.21
CA LEU A 407 3.27 16.50 -14.32
C LEU A 407 2.78 15.81 -15.62
N LEU A 408 1.95 14.77 -15.53
CA LEU A 408 1.36 14.16 -16.73
C LEU A 408 0.40 15.14 -17.47
N GLN A 409 -0.27 16.00 -16.72
CA GLN A 409 -1.34 16.88 -17.22
C GLN A 409 -0.87 18.33 -17.38
N ASN A 410 -0.18 18.87 -16.39
CA ASN A 410 0.29 20.26 -16.38
C ASN A 410 1.30 20.49 -17.52
N LYS A 411 1.11 21.59 -18.26
CA LYS A 411 1.92 21.95 -19.43
C LYS A 411 2.74 23.24 -19.25
N THR A 412 2.83 23.76 -18.03
CA THR A 412 3.43 25.08 -17.75
C THR A 412 4.61 25.02 -16.79
N LEU A 413 4.57 24.10 -15.83
CA LEU A 413 5.61 23.94 -14.83
C LEU A 413 6.91 23.49 -15.48
N SER A 414 7.93 24.34 -15.38
CA SER A 414 9.28 24.11 -15.90
C SER A 414 10.26 23.75 -14.78
N THR A 415 10.01 24.23 -13.55
CA THR A 415 10.89 24.02 -12.40
C THR A 415 10.10 23.49 -11.19
N LEU A 416 10.56 22.36 -10.65
CA LEU A 416 10.04 21.75 -9.43
C LEU A 416 11.18 21.50 -8.44
N ASN A 417 11.21 22.26 -7.34
CA ASN A 417 12.18 22.04 -6.26
C ASN A 417 11.55 21.25 -5.10
N LEU A 418 12.05 20.04 -4.89
CA LEU A 418 11.66 19.10 -3.82
C LEU A 418 12.84 18.76 -2.90
N ARG A 419 13.85 19.63 -2.85
CA ARG A 419 15.04 19.45 -2.02
C ARG A 419 14.68 19.28 -0.53
N SER A 420 15.48 18.52 0.20
CA SER A 420 15.37 18.37 1.66
C SER A 420 13.98 17.89 2.11
N ASN A 421 13.44 16.86 1.45
CA ASN A 421 12.14 16.26 1.79
C ASN A 421 12.32 14.79 2.20
N GLN A 422 11.20 14.06 2.34
CA GLN A 422 11.17 12.67 2.80
C GLN A 422 10.87 11.69 1.65
N ILE A 423 11.33 12.02 0.44
CA ILE A 423 11.10 11.22 -0.76
C ILE A 423 12.11 10.08 -0.80
N ARG A 424 11.61 8.86 -0.96
CA ARG A 424 12.36 7.60 -1.01
C ARG A 424 12.22 7.00 -2.42
N PRO A 425 12.75 5.79 -2.71
CA PRO A 425 12.72 5.24 -4.06
C PRO A 425 11.32 5.15 -4.69
N GLN A 426 10.26 4.97 -3.89
CA GLN A 426 8.88 4.84 -4.39
C GLN A 426 8.33 6.16 -4.93
N GLY A 427 8.51 7.27 -4.22
CA GLY A 427 8.15 8.59 -4.73
C GLY A 427 8.93 8.95 -5.99
N ILE A 428 10.20 8.54 -6.05
CA ILE A 428 11.04 8.71 -7.24
C ILE A 428 10.55 7.86 -8.41
N GLN A 429 10.04 6.65 -8.18
CA GLN A 429 9.45 5.83 -9.24
C GLN A 429 8.28 6.57 -9.91
N HIS A 430 7.39 7.17 -9.11
CA HIS A 430 6.29 7.96 -9.65
C HIS A 430 6.79 9.16 -10.46
N LEU A 431 7.71 9.95 -9.90
CA LEU A 431 8.29 11.11 -10.60
C LEU A 431 9.00 10.68 -11.90
N ALA A 432 9.79 9.61 -11.87
CA ALA A 432 10.48 9.06 -13.03
C ALA A 432 9.50 8.63 -14.13
N ASN A 433 8.41 7.94 -13.78
CA ASN A 433 7.37 7.54 -14.73
C ASN A 433 6.70 8.77 -15.36
N ALA A 434 6.42 9.81 -14.57
CA ALA A 434 5.86 11.05 -15.09
C ALA A 434 6.83 11.79 -16.02
N LEU A 435 8.12 11.83 -15.68
CA LEU A 435 9.17 12.45 -16.49
C LEU A 435 9.33 11.79 -17.87
N GLN A 436 9.04 10.49 -18.02
CA GLN A 436 9.07 9.85 -19.35
C GLN A 436 8.09 10.48 -20.33
N GLN A 437 6.94 10.95 -19.83
CA GLN A 437 5.85 11.49 -20.64
C GLN A 437 5.78 13.01 -20.62
N ASN A 438 6.25 13.64 -19.54
CA ASN A 438 6.25 15.09 -19.42
C ASN A 438 7.23 15.70 -20.43
N ARG A 439 6.78 16.75 -21.13
CA ARG A 439 7.53 17.46 -22.16
C ARG A 439 7.72 18.95 -21.83
N LYS A 440 7.69 19.32 -20.55
CA LYS A 440 7.70 20.73 -20.11
C LYS A 440 8.67 21.01 -18.97
N LEU A 441 8.80 20.08 -18.02
CA LEU A 441 9.73 20.21 -16.92
C LEU A 441 11.16 20.16 -17.46
N THR A 442 11.92 21.21 -17.16
CA THR A 442 13.33 21.35 -17.52
C THR A 442 14.25 21.21 -16.31
N THR A 443 13.74 21.50 -15.11
CA THR A 443 14.52 21.48 -13.87
C THR A 443 13.78 20.71 -12.79
N ILE A 444 14.43 19.72 -12.21
CA ILE A 444 13.96 19.06 -10.98
C ILE A 444 15.10 18.98 -9.97
N ASN A 445 14.84 19.49 -8.76
CA ASN A 445 15.77 19.41 -7.65
C ASN A 445 15.27 18.40 -6.61
N LEU A 446 16.03 17.32 -6.42
CA LEU A 446 15.73 16.24 -5.49
C LEU A 446 16.85 16.07 -4.46
N ARG A 447 17.71 17.08 -4.29
CA ARG A 447 18.81 17.07 -3.31
C ARG A 447 18.33 16.72 -1.91
N SER A 448 19.15 16.04 -1.11
CA SER A 448 18.88 15.77 0.31
C SER A 448 17.56 15.02 0.54
N ASN A 449 17.35 13.94 -0.22
CA ASN A 449 16.25 12.99 -0.04
C ASN A 449 16.84 11.59 0.26
N MET A 450 16.03 10.52 0.14
CA MET A 450 16.45 9.14 0.40
C MET A 450 16.36 8.28 -0.87
N ILE A 451 16.84 8.80 -2.00
CA ILE A 451 16.65 8.20 -3.34
C ILE A 451 17.34 6.84 -3.48
N SER A 452 18.56 6.67 -2.96
CA SER A 452 19.38 5.46 -3.07
C SER A 452 19.66 4.99 -4.50
N ASN A 453 20.38 3.86 -4.65
CA ASN A 453 20.61 3.23 -5.95
C ASN A 453 19.31 2.83 -6.67
N LEU A 454 18.26 2.44 -5.93
CA LEU A 454 16.99 2.00 -6.52
C LEU A 454 16.24 3.18 -7.17
N GLY A 455 16.05 4.29 -6.45
CA GLY A 455 15.43 5.47 -7.04
C GLY A 455 16.24 6.02 -8.22
N THR A 456 17.57 5.96 -8.10
CA THR A 456 18.48 6.34 -9.20
C THR A 456 18.27 5.47 -10.45
N SER A 457 17.96 4.18 -10.30
CA SER A 457 17.66 3.29 -11.44
C SER A 457 16.37 3.68 -12.17
N TYR A 458 15.34 4.13 -11.44
CA TYR A 458 14.10 4.62 -12.05
C TYR A 458 14.34 5.92 -12.82
N LEU A 459 15.10 6.86 -12.24
CA LEU A 459 15.48 8.10 -12.92
C LEU A 459 16.32 7.82 -14.17
N ALA A 460 17.30 6.92 -14.08
CA ALA A 460 18.11 6.52 -15.23
C ALA A 460 17.25 5.99 -16.39
N ASN A 461 16.31 5.09 -16.10
CA ASN A 461 15.37 4.59 -17.11
C ASN A 461 14.52 5.72 -17.71
N SER A 462 14.05 6.65 -16.88
CA SER A 462 13.29 7.82 -17.34
C SER A 462 14.10 8.73 -18.25
N LEU A 463 15.35 9.00 -17.91
CA LEU A 463 16.26 9.86 -18.68
C LEU A 463 16.53 9.34 -20.08
N GLN A 464 16.48 8.02 -20.32
CA GLN A 464 16.64 7.47 -21.67
C GLN A 464 15.51 7.90 -22.62
N GLN A 465 14.32 8.19 -22.09
CA GLN A 465 13.12 8.55 -22.86
C GLN A 465 12.73 10.03 -22.73
N ASN A 466 13.18 10.69 -21.67
CA ASN A 466 12.93 12.11 -21.46
C ASN A 466 13.80 12.95 -22.41
N GLN A 467 13.18 13.94 -23.05
CA GLN A 467 13.81 14.82 -24.04
C GLN A 467 13.68 16.31 -23.67
N THR A 468 13.41 16.63 -22.40
CA THR A 468 13.15 18.03 -21.99
C THR A 468 13.90 18.45 -20.74
N LEU A 469 14.20 17.51 -19.85
CA LEU A 469 14.91 17.79 -18.61
C LEU A 469 16.35 18.19 -18.95
N LYS A 470 16.75 19.35 -18.43
CA LYS A 470 18.08 19.97 -18.58
C LYS A 470 18.88 19.88 -17.29
N THR A 471 18.22 20.02 -16.15
CA THR A 471 18.86 20.06 -14.84
C THR A 471 18.23 19.05 -13.89
N LEU A 472 19.05 18.15 -13.37
CA LEU A 472 18.70 17.14 -12.38
C LEU A 472 19.67 17.23 -11.19
N ASN A 473 19.16 17.64 -10.03
CA ASN A 473 19.97 17.64 -8.81
C ASN A 473 19.66 16.42 -7.93
N LEU A 474 20.66 15.58 -7.71
CA LEU A 474 20.62 14.37 -6.90
C LEU A 474 21.65 14.38 -5.77
N ALA A 475 22.18 15.54 -5.39
CA ALA A 475 23.14 15.61 -4.30
C ALA A 475 22.57 15.10 -2.96
N SER A 476 23.41 14.59 -2.07
CA SER A 476 23.01 14.13 -0.72
C SER A 476 21.91 13.05 -0.70
N ASN A 477 22.01 11.99 -1.51
CA ASN A 477 20.93 11.00 -1.71
C ASN A 477 21.33 9.53 -1.49
N ARG A 478 22.50 9.28 -0.88
CA ARG A 478 23.05 7.94 -0.63
C ARG A 478 23.19 7.11 -1.91
N ILE A 479 23.59 7.77 -2.99
CA ILE A 479 23.87 7.13 -4.28
C ILE A 479 25.29 6.56 -4.22
N THR A 480 25.44 5.27 -4.51
CA THR A 480 26.76 4.61 -4.56
C THR A 480 27.27 4.46 -5.99
N ALA A 481 28.44 3.86 -6.18
CA ALA A 481 28.96 3.49 -7.51
C ALA A 481 27.92 2.80 -8.42
N LYS A 482 27.05 1.94 -7.86
CA LYS A 482 25.97 1.28 -8.61
C LYS A 482 24.92 2.25 -9.15
N GLY A 483 24.53 3.25 -8.35
CA GLY A 483 23.61 4.29 -8.80
C GLY A 483 24.24 5.19 -9.86
N ALA A 484 25.50 5.57 -9.66
CA ALA A 484 26.28 6.30 -10.66
C ALA A 484 26.39 5.54 -11.99
N GLN A 485 26.58 4.22 -11.95
CA GLN A 485 26.57 3.36 -13.14
C GLN A 485 25.24 3.44 -13.91
N ASN A 486 24.10 3.37 -13.20
CA ASN A 486 22.79 3.48 -13.84
C ASN A 486 22.63 4.83 -14.56
N LEU A 487 23.04 5.93 -13.91
CA LEU A 487 23.00 7.26 -14.52
C LEU A 487 23.94 7.34 -15.72
N ALA A 488 25.18 6.86 -15.60
CA ALA A 488 26.15 6.84 -16.70
C ALA A 488 25.59 6.13 -17.94
N ASN A 489 24.95 4.98 -17.77
CA ASN A 489 24.32 4.24 -18.87
C ASN A 489 23.20 5.05 -19.54
N ALA A 490 22.37 5.75 -18.75
CA ALA A 490 21.32 6.61 -19.28
C ALA A 490 21.87 7.83 -20.02
N LEU A 491 22.94 8.44 -19.48
CA LEU A 491 23.60 9.60 -20.06
C LEU A 491 24.22 9.32 -21.42
N GLN A 492 24.61 8.08 -21.74
CA GLN A 492 25.11 7.77 -23.09
C GLN A 492 24.06 8.06 -24.17
N GLN A 493 22.78 7.83 -23.86
CA GLN A 493 21.66 8.00 -24.77
C GLN A 493 20.96 9.35 -24.64
N ASN A 494 20.83 9.88 -23.42
CA ASN A 494 20.15 11.15 -23.19
C ASN A 494 20.94 12.33 -23.82
N LYS A 495 20.27 13.15 -24.64
CA LYS A 495 20.89 14.31 -25.33
C LYS A 495 20.31 15.66 -24.88
N THR A 496 19.71 15.72 -23.70
CA THR A 496 18.99 16.93 -23.25
C THR A 496 19.41 17.41 -21.87
N LEU A 497 19.83 16.50 -20.99
CA LEU A 497 20.36 16.84 -19.68
C LEU A 497 21.71 17.53 -19.88
N THR A 498 21.84 18.73 -19.34
CA THR A 498 23.04 19.58 -19.39
C THR A 498 23.68 19.76 -18.02
N THR A 499 22.99 19.36 -16.96
CA THR A 499 23.45 19.53 -15.58
C THR A 499 22.94 18.37 -14.72
N LEU A 500 23.89 17.61 -14.16
CA LEU A 500 23.65 16.56 -13.19
C LEU A 500 24.52 16.83 -11.96
N ASP A 501 23.87 17.11 -10.82
CA ASP A 501 24.56 17.29 -9.55
C ASP A 501 24.48 15.98 -8.74
N LEU A 502 25.65 15.45 -8.36
CA LEU A 502 25.82 14.24 -7.56
C LEU A 502 26.64 14.51 -6.29
N GLU A 503 26.85 15.77 -5.90
CA GLU A 503 27.60 16.15 -4.70
C GLU A 503 27.11 15.39 -3.45
N ASP A 504 28.00 15.13 -2.50
CA ASP A 504 27.62 14.53 -1.20
C ASP A 504 26.91 13.17 -1.34
N ASN A 505 27.38 12.36 -2.29
CA ASN A 505 27.01 10.96 -2.47
C ASN A 505 28.25 10.06 -2.36
N ASP A 506 28.03 8.77 -2.16
CA ASP A 506 29.09 7.77 -1.97
C ASP A 506 29.46 7.06 -3.29
N ILE A 507 29.63 7.83 -4.37
CA ILE A 507 29.81 7.26 -5.71
C ILE A 507 31.17 6.54 -5.87
N GLY A 508 32.18 6.93 -5.08
CA GLY A 508 33.53 6.38 -5.13
C GLY A 508 34.24 6.56 -6.48
N THR A 509 35.49 6.13 -6.55
CA THR A 509 36.32 6.19 -7.77
C THR A 509 35.70 5.38 -8.92
N GLN A 510 35.09 4.24 -8.60
CA GLN A 510 34.41 3.39 -9.58
C GLN A 510 33.18 4.09 -10.20
N GLY A 511 32.36 4.78 -9.39
CA GLY A 511 31.23 5.55 -9.89
C GLY A 511 31.68 6.71 -10.79
N VAL A 512 32.75 7.40 -10.40
CA VAL A 512 33.37 8.45 -11.22
C VAL A 512 33.84 7.88 -12.57
N GLN A 513 34.48 6.71 -12.58
CA GLN A 513 34.91 6.08 -13.84
C GLN A 513 33.75 5.79 -14.78
N TYR A 514 32.61 5.31 -14.27
CA TYR A 514 31.41 5.10 -15.09
C TYR A 514 30.92 6.41 -15.71
N LEU A 515 30.88 7.49 -14.93
CA LEU A 515 30.45 8.80 -15.41
C LEU A 515 31.42 9.36 -16.46
N VAL A 516 32.73 9.31 -16.22
CA VAL A 516 33.76 9.76 -17.19
C VAL A 516 33.60 9.05 -18.53
N ASN A 517 33.40 7.72 -18.53
CA ASN A 517 33.18 6.96 -19.76
C ASN A 517 31.92 7.41 -20.51
N ALA A 518 30.84 7.76 -19.79
CA ALA A 518 29.62 8.28 -20.40
C ALA A 518 29.84 9.69 -20.99
N LEU A 519 30.56 10.57 -20.31
CA LEU A 519 30.88 11.94 -20.76
C LEU A 519 31.82 11.98 -21.98
N GLN A 520 32.63 10.94 -22.17
CA GLN A 520 33.42 10.82 -23.40
C GLN A 520 32.51 10.69 -24.63
N GLN A 521 31.36 10.00 -24.50
CA GLN A 521 30.39 9.73 -25.56
C GLN A 521 29.24 10.75 -25.62
N ASN A 522 28.98 11.48 -24.54
CA ASN A 522 27.94 12.51 -24.48
C ASN A 522 28.54 13.90 -24.31
N LYS A 523 28.37 14.75 -25.32
CA LYS A 523 28.88 16.14 -25.35
C LYS A 523 27.85 17.19 -24.90
N VAL A 524 26.66 16.78 -24.49
CA VAL A 524 25.59 17.70 -24.06
C VAL A 524 25.73 18.09 -22.58
N ILE A 525 26.21 17.18 -21.74
CA ILE A 525 26.29 17.32 -20.28
C ILE A 525 27.70 17.62 -19.79
#